data_AF-A0A4U9D488-F1
#
_entry.id   AF-A0A4U9D488-F1
#
_cell.length_a   1.000
_cell.length_b   1.000
_cell.length_c   1.000
_cell.angle_alpha   90.00
_cell.angle_beta   90.00
_cell.angle_gamma   90.00
#
_symmetry.space_group_name_H-M   'P 1'
#
loop_
_entity.id
_entity.type
_entity.pdbx_description
1 polymer ?
#
loop_
_entity_poly.entity_id
_entity_poly.type
_entity_poly.pdbx_seq_one_letter_code
_entity_poly.pdbx_strand_id
1 'polypeptide(L)' 'MVAALHKRKIPLVIANARLSERSAKGYAKLGKFMRRLLSRITLIAAQNEEDASRFIALG' A
#
# COMPACT_ATOMS: atom_id res chain seq x y z
N MET A 1 -5.36 -10.18 -7.95
CA MET A 1 -6.33 -10.05 -6.83
C MET A 1 -6.80 -8.61 -6.61
N VAL A 2 -5.94 -7.64 -6.23
CA VAL A 2 -6.33 -6.23 -5.96
C VAL A 2 -7.19 -5.59 -7.06
N ALA A 3 -6.77 -5.71 -8.33
CA ALA A 3 -7.51 -5.15 -9.46
C ALA A 3 -8.93 -5.74 -9.63
N ALA A 4 -9.12 -7.02 -9.27
CA ALA A 4 -10.41 -7.69 -9.38
C ALA A 4 -11.39 -7.20 -8.28
N LEU A 5 -10.89 -7.05 -7.04
CA LEU A 5 -11.67 -6.50 -5.93
C LEU A 5 -12.10 -5.06 -6.21
N HIS A 6 -11.16 -4.22 -6.67
CA HIS A 6 -11.44 -2.84 -7.06
C HIS A 6 -12.48 -2.76 -8.19
N LYS A 7 -12.38 -3.59 -9.24
CA LYS A 7 -13.37 -3.63 -10.34
C LYS A 7 -14.77 -4.00 -9.84
N ARG A 8 -14.86 -4.87 -8.83
CA ARG A 8 -16.12 -5.29 -8.20
C ARG A 8 -16.58 -4.34 -7.08
N LYS A 9 -15.86 -3.23 -6.83
CA LYS A 9 -16.12 -2.28 -5.74
C LYS A 9 -16.14 -2.94 -4.34
N ILE A 10 -15.36 -4.00 -4.15
CA ILE A 10 -15.24 -4.67 -2.86
C ILE A 10 -14.13 -3.98 -2.06
N PRO A 11 -14.41 -3.47 -0.85
CA PRO A 11 -13.38 -2.85 -0.01
C PRO A 11 -12.24 -3.83 0.30
N LEU A 12 -11.00 -3.35 0.21
CA LEU A 12 -9.80 -4.12 0.54
C LEU A 12 -9.09 -3.47 1.72
N VAL A 13 -8.92 -4.24 2.80
CA VAL A 13 -8.18 -3.82 3.99
C VAL A 13 -6.94 -4.67 4.14
N ILE A 14 -5.79 -4.03 4.39
CA ILE A 14 -4.57 -4.70 4.82
C ILE A 14 -4.40 -4.42 6.31
N ALA A 15 -4.50 -5.47 7.13
CA ALA A 15 -4.27 -5.39 8.57
C ALA A 15 -2.82 -5.75 8.93
N ASN A 16 -2.33 -5.20 10.05
CA ASN A 16 -0.96 -5.43 10.54
C ASN A 16 0.09 -5.22 9.43
N ALA A 17 -0.10 -4.18 8.62
CA ALA A 17 0.74 -3.93 7.46
C ALA A 17 2.15 -3.53 7.93
N ARG A 18 3.16 -4.20 7.39
CA ARG A 18 4.58 -3.92 7.63
C ARG A 18 5.26 -3.60 6.32
N LEU A 19 6.18 -2.65 6.36
CA LEU A 19 6.98 -2.29 5.20
C LEU A 19 8.41 -2.00 5.65
N SER A 20 9.31 -2.92 5.31
CA SER A 20 10.74 -2.70 5.57
C SER A 20 11.29 -1.53 4.77
N GLU A 21 12.33 -0.88 5.28
CA GLU A 21 13.02 0.21 4.58
C GLU A 21 13.54 -0.22 3.20
N ARG A 22 14.07 -1.45 3.09
CA ARG A 22 14.55 -2.01 1.81
C ARG A 22 13.41 -2.13 0.80
N SER A 23 12.25 -2.64 1.21
CA SER A 23 11.08 -2.75 0.35
C SER A 23 10.52 -1.38 -0.02
N ALA A 24 10.48 -0.43 0.92
CA ALA A 24 10.06 0.94 0.65
C ALA A 24 10.92 1.58 -0.44
N LYS A 25 12.25 1.47 -0.34
CA LYS A 25 13.18 1.96 -1.38
C LYS A 25 12.96 1.25 -2.73
N GLY A 26 12.74 -0.06 -2.72
CA GLY A 26 12.45 -0.83 -3.94
C GLY A 26 11.14 -0.43 -4.61
N TYR A 27 10.09 -0.21 -3.82
CA TYR A 27 8.75 0.17 -4.30
C TYR A 27 8.70 1.63 -4.75
N ALA A 28 9.47 2.52 -4.12
CA ALA A 28 9.58 3.91 -4.55
C ALA A 28 10.07 4.03 -6.00
N LYS A 29 10.96 3.11 -6.45
CA LYS A 29 11.43 3.04 -7.84
C LYS A 29 10.32 2.73 -8.84
N LEU A 30 9.23 2.10 -8.40
CA LEU A 30 8.07 1.79 -9.23
C LEU A 30 7.09 2.98 -9.31
N GLY A 31 7.29 4.01 -8.48
CA GLY A 31 6.63 5.32 -8.55
C GLY A 31 5.12 5.24 -8.80
N LYS A 32 4.69 5.70 -9.99
CA LYS A 32 3.27 5.76 -10.39
C LYS A 32 2.54 4.42 -10.27
N PHE A 33 3.23 3.30 -10.48
CA PHE A 33 2.61 1.98 -10.35
C PHE A 33 2.17 1.72 -8.91
N MET A 34 3.03 2.02 -7.94
CA MET A 34 2.72 1.79 -6.53
C MET A 34 1.63 2.72 -6.05
N ARG A 35 1.69 4.00 -6.39
CA ARG A 35 0.62 4.95 -6.10
C ARG A 35 -0.75 4.48 -6.61
N ARG A 36 -0.81 3.98 -7.85
CA ARG A 36 -2.06 3.43 -8.43
C ARG A 36 -2.51 2.13 -7.75
N LEU A 37 -1.59 1.33 -7.24
CA LEU A 37 -1.91 0.10 -6.51
C LEU A 37 -2.49 0.46 -5.13
N LEU A 38 -1.81 1.35 -4.39
CA LEU A 38 -2.19 1.81 -3.06
C LEU A 38 -3.53 2.56 -3.08
N SER A 39 -3.78 3.36 -4.12
CA SER A 39 -5.07 4.06 -4.28
C SER A 39 -6.28 3.13 -4.47
N ARG A 40 -6.06 1.82 -4.67
CA ARG A 40 -7.13 0.81 -4.80
C ARG A 40 -7.37 0.04 -3.50
N ILE A 41 -6.57 0.30 -2.47
CA ILE A 41 -6.73 -0.28 -1.14
C ILE A 41 -7.55 0.70 -0.32
N THR A 42 -8.58 0.21 0.35
CA THR A 42 -9.49 1.04 1.13
C THR A 42 -8.87 1.48 2.45
N LEU A 43 -8.14 0.59 3.11
CA LEU A 43 -7.47 0.88 4.38
C LEU A 43 -6.19 0.04 4.51
N ILE A 44 -5.14 0.69 4.96
CA ILE A 44 -3.90 0.03 5.40
C ILE A 44 -3.74 0.33 6.87
N ALA A 45 -4.04 -0.65 7.72
CA ALA A 45 -3.77 -0.59 9.15
C ALA A 45 -2.32 -1.03 9.37
N ALA A 46 -1.41 -0.06 9.31
CA ALA A 46 0.00 -0.26 9.59
C ALA A 46 0.22 -0.70 11.04
N GLN A 47 1.23 -1.54 11.27
CA GLN A 47 1.50 -2.05 12.61
C GLN A 47 2.00 -0.95 13.56
N ASN A 48 2.78 0.00 13.04
CA ASN A 48 3.35 1.11 13.79
C ASN A 48 3.46 2.35 12.87
N GLU A 49 3.87 3.47 13.44
CA GLU A 49 4.00 4.75 12.73
C GLU A 49 5.11 4.75 11.67
N GLU A 50 6.16 3.95 11.85
CA GLU A 50 7.27 3.86 10.91
C GLU A 50 6.83 3.18 9.61
N ASP A 51 6.11 2.05 9.74
CA ASP A 51 5.47 1.37 8.63
C ASP A 51 4.46 2.28 7.93
N ALA A 52 3.63 3.01 8.70
CA ALA A 52 2.65 3.96 8.17
C ALA A 52 3.33 5.05 7.32
N SER A 53 4.39 5.65 7.85
CA SER A 53 5.17 6.70 7.17
C SER A 53 5.75 6.22 5.85
N ARG A 54 6.24 4.97 5.78
CA ARG A 54 6.75 4.37 4.54
C ARG A 54 5.65 4.13 3.51
N PHE A 55 4.45 3.69 3.92
CA PHE A 55 3.32 3.57 3.00
C PHE A 55 2.86 4.93 2.47
N ILE A 56 2.78 5.94 3.34
CA ILE A 56 2.42 7.33 2.95
C ILE A 56 3.43 7.87 1.93
N ALA A 57 4.72 7.63 2.13
CA ALA A 57 5.76 8.08 1.20
C ALA A 57 5.69 7.42 -0.20
N LEU A 58 5.09 6.22 -0.32
CA LEU A 58 4.90 5.53 -1.59
C LEU A 58 3.70 6.06 -2.40
N GLY A 59 2.77 6.75 -1.74
CA GLY A 59 1.80 7.65 -2.35
C GLY A 59 0.44 7.10 -2.72
#